data_AF-A0AAE4I4F7-F1
#
_entry.id   AF-A0AAE4I4F7-F1
#
_cell.length_a   1.000
_cell.length_b   1.000
_cell.length_c   1.000
_cell.angle_alpha   90.00
_cell.angle_beta   90.00
_cell.angle_gamma   90.00
#
_symmetry.space_group_name_H-M   'P 1'
#
loop_
_entity.id
_entity.type
_entity.pdbx_description
1 polymer ?
#
loop_
_entity_poly.entity_id
_entity_poly.type
_entity_poly.pdbx_seq_one_letter_code
_entity_poly.pdbx_strand_id
1 'polypeptide(L)'
;MELEGYKEVFDTRDLTDLTPMLWPNEKLVFNPHTTVKPPEGDVIIKGFDFNNQAWQYDETVNKDSYKYLSTVVASLMKENIAIKDRLEKLENPQTEEPVNPETPEEGDGEENVSE
;
A
#
# COMPACT_ATOMS: atom_id res chain seq x y z
N MET A 1 -33.45 -11.73 2.02
CA MET A 1 -34.81 -12.27 1.79
C MET A 1 -35.50 -12.24 3.14
N GLU A 2 -36.41 -11.30 3.36
CA GLU A 2 -37.12 -11.23 4.65
C GLU A 2 -38.10 -12.40 4.71
N LEU A 3 -37.87 -13.32 5.65
CA LEU A 3 -38.80 -14.40 5.92
C LEU A 3 -39.94 -13.82 6.76
N GLU A 4 -41.17 -13.94 6.29
CA GLU A 4 -42.33 -13.37 6.94
C GLU A 4 -42.40 -13.81 8.42
N GLY A 5 -42.44 -12.84 9.33
CA GLY A 5 -42.43 -13.06 10.78
C GLY A 5 -41.05 -13.13 11.45
N TYR A 6 -39.94 -13.01 10.71
CA TYR A 6 -38.58 -13.03 11.26
C TYR A 6 -37.77 -11.79 10.86
N LYS A 7 -36.78 -11.44 11.69
CA LYS A 7 -35.78 -10.40 11.46
C LYS A 7 -34.36 -10.98 11.56
N GLU A 8 -33.43 -10.32 10.89
CA GLU A 8 -32.00 -10.64 10.97
C GLU A 8 -31.42 -10.13 12.30
N VAL A 9 -30.68 -10.99 12.98
CA VAL A 9 -30.01 -10.70 14.24
C VAL A 9 -28.58 -11.23 14.18
N PHE A 10 -27.63 -10.48 14.72
CA PHE A 10 -26.21 -10.79 14.71
C PHE A 10 -25.74 -11.07 16.15
N ASP A 11 -24.92 -12.11 16.35
CA ASP A 11 -24.23 -12.35 17.62
C ASP A 11 -23.00 -11.43 17.69
N THR A 12 -22.91 -10.60 18.72
CA THR A 12 -21.80 -9.66 18.87
C THR A 12 -20.61 -10.27 19.61
N ARG A 13 -20.64 -11.56 19.97
CA ARG A 13 -19.52 -12.28 20.60
C ARG A 13 -18.61 -12.95 19.58
N ASP A 14 -19.20 -13.48 18.51
CA ASP A 14 -18.46 -14.12 17.43
C ASP A 14 -18.23 -13.10 16.32
N LEU A 15 -17.11 -12.39 16.40
CA LEU A 15 -16.75 -11.36 15.42
C LEU A 15 -16.22 -11.96 14.11
N THR A 16 -16.01 -13.28 14.05
CA THR A 16 -15.50 -13.99 12.87
C THR A 16 -16.62 -14.54 12.00
N ASP A 17 -17.76 -14.88 12.59
CA ASP A 17 -18.97 -15.30 11.90
C ASP A 17 -20.14 -14.37 12.25
N LEU A 18 -20.37 -13.39 11.37
CA LEU A 18 -21.48 -12.45 11.48
C LEU A 18 -22.61 -12.79 10.52
N THR A 19 -22.79 -14.09 10.24
CA THR A 19 -23.94 -14.57 9.47
C THR A 19 -25.23 -14.22 10.23
N PRO A 20 -26.24 -13.64 9.55
CA PRO A 20 -27.49 -13.28 10.21
C PRO A 20 -28.23 -14.53 10.70
N MET A 21 -28.66 -14.50 11.96
CA MET A 21 -29.60 -15.45 12.52
C MET A 21 -31.03 -14.94 12.34
N LEU A 22 -31.95 -15.86 12.06
CA LEU A 22 -33.38 -15.53 12.00
C LEU A 22 -33.97 -15.50 13.41
N TRP A 23 -34.53 -14.36 13.78
CA TRP A 23 -35.17 -14.15 15.08
C TRP A 23 -36.64 -13.79 14.90
N PRO A 24 -37.59 -14.38 15.66
CA PRO A 24 -39.00 -14.03 15.54
C PRO A 24 -39.25 -12.54 15.84
N ASN A 25 -40.06 -11.88 15.02
CA ASN A 25 -40.33 -10.44 15.14
C ASN A 25 -40.94 -10.05 16.48
N GLU A 26 -41.81 -10.91 17.01
CA GLU A 26 -42.48 -10.75 18.31
C GLU A 26 -41.55 -10.85 19.52
N LYS A 27 -40.34 -11.40 19.34
CA LYS A 27 -39.37 -11.53 20.44
C LYS A 27 -38.45 -10.33 20.50
N LEU A 28 -38.22 -9.85 21.72
CA LEU A 28 -37.19 -8.86 22.00
C LEU A 28 -35.80 -9.46 21.74
N VAL A 29 -34.88 -8.62 21.29
CA VAL A 29 -33.47 -8.94 21.09
C VAL A 29 -32.72 -8.39 22.29
N PHE A 30 -31.91 -9.24 22.92
CA PHE A 30 -31.15 -8.88 24.11
C PHE A 30 -29.67 -9.18 23.90
N ASN A 31 -28.84 -8.49 24.67
CA ASN A 31 -27.40 -8.72 24.70
C ASN A 31 -27.12 -10.22 24.92
N PRO A 32 -26.18 -10.79 24.16
CA PRO A 32 -25.19 -10.13 23.31
C PRO A 32 -25.58 -10.08 21.82
N HIS A 33 -26.87 -9.90 21.50
CA HIS A 33 -27.34 -9.87 20.11
C HIS A 33 -27.77 -8.48 19.68
N THR A 34 -27.67 -8.19 18.38
CA THR A 34 -28.09 -6.92 17.79
C THR A 34 -28.82 -7.10 16.47
N THR A 35 -29.69 -6.15 16.12
CA THR A 35 -30.33 -6.07 14.79
C THR A 35 -29.56 -5.15 13.84
N VAL A 36 -28.55 -4.45 14.36
CA VAL A 36 -27.71 -3.54 13.58
C VAL A 36 -26.78 -4.36 12.69
N LYS A 37 -26.91 -4.18 11.37
CA LYS A 37 -26.07 -4.88 10.40
C LYS A 37 -24.59 -4.53 10.60
N PRO A 38 -23.69 -5.53 10.51
CA PRO A 38 -22.27 -5.26 10.54
C PRO A 38 -21.85 -4.42 9.33
N PRO A 39 -20.75 -3.64 9.46
CA PRO A 39 -20.17 -2.92 8.34
C PRO A 39 -19.74 -3.90 7.24
N GLU A 40 -20.01 -3.54 5.99
CA GLU A 40 -19.61 -4.32 4.81
C GLU A 40 -18.26 -3.81 4.26
N GLY A 41 -17.58 -4.65 3.49
CA GLY A 41 -16.30 -4.31 2.85
C GLY A 41 -15.08 -4.82 3.61
N ASP A 42 -13.91 -4.28 3.26
CA ASP A 42 -12.62 -4.66 3.85
C ASP A 42 -12.45 -4.00 5.23
N VAL A 43 -13.16 -4.50 6.23
CA VAL A 43 -13.13 -3.98 7.60
C VAL A 43 -12.69 -5.03 8.61
N ILE A 44 -12.02 -4.61 9.68
CA ILE A 44 -11.73 -5.45 10.85
C ILE A 44 -12.68 -5.03 11.97
N ILE A 45 -13.60 -5.92 12.33
CA ILE A 45 -14.56 -5.68 13.40
C ILE A 45 -13.90 -6.01 14.75
N LYS A 46 -14.01 -5.07 15.70
CA LYS A 46 -13.42 -5.14 17.04
C LYS A 46 -14.44 -5.47 18.13
N GLY A 47 -15.73 -5.17 17.89
CA GLY A 47 -16.80 -5.41 18.84
C GLY A 47 -18.05 -4.59 18.54
N PHE A 48 -19.03 -4.64 19.46
CA PHE A 48 -20.26 -3.86 19.39
C PHE A 48 -20.46 -3.06 20.67
N ASP A 49 -20.72 -1.76 20.53
CA ASP A 49 -21.05 -0.87 21.64
C ASP A 49 -22.57 -0.82 21.82
N PHE A 50 -23.07 -1.46 22.87
CA PHE A 50 -24.50 -1.53 23.19
C PHE A 50 -25.09 -0.20 23.69
N ASN A 51 -24.27 0.73 24.19
CA ASN A 51 -24.75 2.05 24.61
C ASN A 51 -25.06 2.92 23.39
N ASN A 52 -24.21 2.82 22.37
CA ASN A 52 -24.32 3.60 21.13
C ASN A 52 -25.01 2.84 19.99
N GLN A 53 -25.31 1.55 20.18
CA GLN A 53 -25.89 0.66 19.18
C GLN A 53 -25.07 0.65 17.87
N ALA A 54 -23.74 0.58 18.00
CA ALA A 54 -22.82 0.72 16.87
C ALA A 54 -21.69 -0.32 16.89
N TRP A 55 -21.32 -0.80 15.70
CA TRP A 55 -20.13 -1.63 15.52
C TRP A 55 -18.86 -0.79 15.64
N GLN A 56 -17.87 -1.32 16.34
CA GLN A 56 -16.52 -0.79 16.39
C GLN A 56 -15.67 -1.54 15.38
N TYR A 57 -15.08 -0.84 14.42
CA TYR A 57 -14.29 -1.45 13.36
C TYR A 57 -13.22 -0.48 12.84
N ASP A 58 -12.19 -1.03 12.21
CA ASP A 58 -11.24 -0.27 11.40
C ASP A 58 -11.45 -0.60 9.93
N GLU A 59 -11.41 0.41 9.08
CA GLU A 59 -11.29 0.22 7.64
C GLU A 59 -9.89 -0.29 7.30
N THR A 60 -9.83 -1.26 6.39
CA THR A 60 -8.57 -1.75 5.84
C THR A 60 -8.50 -1.49 4.35
N VAL A 61 -7.28 -1.33 3.86
CA VAL A 61 -7.05 -1.21 2.42
C VAL A 61 -7.04 -2.61 1.85
N ASN A 62 -7.91 -2.87 0.88
CA ASN A 62 -7.90 -4.14 0.19
C ASN A 62 -6.51 -4.44 -0.39
N LYS A 63 -6.15 -5.73 -0.50
CA LYS A 63 -4.80 -6.15 -0.85
C LYS A 63 -4.32 -5.58 -2.20
N ASP A 64 -5.22 -5.45 -3.17
CA ASP A 64 -4.87 -4.98 -4.51
C ASP A 64 -4.67 -3.45 -4.55
N SER A 65 -5.45 -2.70 -3.78
CA SER A 65 -5.25 -1.26 -3.56
C SER A 65 -3.95 -1.02 -2.81
N TYR A 66 -3.61 -1.87 -1.83
CA TYR A 66 -2.33 -1.79 -1.14
C TYR A 66 -1.15 -2.02 -2.11
N LYS A 67 -1.22 -3.04 -2.97
CA LYS A 67 -0.18 -3.28 -4.00
C LYS A 67 -0.06 -2.12 -4.98
N TYR A 68 -1.19 -1.57 -5.42
CA TYR A 68 -1.22 -0.41 -6.31
C TYR A 68 -0.54 0.79 -5.65
N LEU A 69 -0.95 1.14 -4.42
CA LEU A 69 -0.34 2.22 -3.65
C LEU A 69 1.15 2.00 -3.43
N SER A 70 1.57 0.78 -3.08
CA SER A 70 2.99 0.44 -2.94
C SER A 70 3.77 0.68 -4.24
N THR A 71 3.21 0.30 -5.39
CA THR A 71 3.82 0.52 -6.71
C THR A 71 3.93 2.01 -7.04
N VAL A 72 2.88 2.78 -6.77
CA VAL A 72 2.87 4.24 -6.97
C VAL A 72 3.94 4.91 -6.10
N VAL A 73 4.01 4.56 -4.81
CA VAL A 73 5.00 5.11 -3.89
C VAL A 73 6.43 4.78 -4.33
N ALA A 74 6.69 3.54 -4.74
CA ALA A 74 8.01 3.14 -5.25
C ALA A 74 8.41 3.94 -6.50
N SER A 75 7.46 4.20 -7.40
CA SER A 75 7.68 5.00 -8.61
C SER A 75 8.00 6.45 -8.27
N LEU A 76 7.23 7.06 -7.37
CA LEU A 76 7.47 8.43 -6.90
C LEU A 76 8.81 8.57 -6.16
N MET A 77 9.22 7.57 -5.39
CA MET A 77 10.55 7.57 -4.76
C MET A 77 11.66 7.55 -5.80
N LYS A 78 11.53 6.73 -6.85
CA LYS A 78 12.49 6.66 -7.95
C LYS A 78 12.60 7.99 -8.69
N GLU A 79 11.47 8.63 -8.98
CA GLU A 79 11.44 9.96 -9.61
C GLU A 79 12.10 11.03 -8.73
N ASN A 80 11.82 11.02 -7.41
CA ASN A 80 12.46 11.94 -6.48
C ASN A 80 13.97 11.77 -6.40
N ILE A 81 14.48 10.53 -6.42
CA ILE A 81 15.93 10.26 -6.47
C ILE A 81 16.52 10.81 -7.76
N ALA A 82 15.90 10.55 -8.91
CA ALA A 82 16.37 11.05 -10.19
C ALA A 82 16.38 12.60 -10.26
N ILE A 83 15.40 13.26 -9.65
CA ILE A 83 15.35 14.72 -9.55
C ILE A 83 16.49 15.23 -8.66
N LYS A 84 16.71 14.62 -7.50
CA LYS A 84 17.82 14.99 -6.59
C LYS A 84 19.17 14.86 -7.28
N ASP A 85 19.43 13.73 -7.94
CA ASP A 85 20.68 13.50 -8.68
C ASP A 85 20.91 14.56 -9.78
N ARG A 86 19.83 14.97 -10.46
CA ARG A 86 19.91 16.03 -11.49
C ARG A 86 20.16 17.41 -10.87
N LEU A 87 19.60 17.68 -9.69
CA LEU A 87 19.78 18.94 -8.98
C LEU A 87 21.23 19.08 -8.48
N GLU A 88 21.79 18.02 -7.90
CA GLU A 88 23.20 17.99 -7.46
C GLU A 88 24.18 18.23 -8.62
N LYS A 89 23.91 17.65 -9.79
CA LYS A 89 24.70 17.88 -11.02
C LYS A 89 24.60 19.32 -11.55
N LEU A 90 23.49 20.01 -11.29
CA LEU A 90 23.31 21.40 -11.69
C LEU A 90 23.94 22.37 -10.67
N GLU A 91 23.95 22.01 -9.38
CA GLU A 91 24.58 22.80 -8.33
C GLU A 91 26.11 22.70 -8.32
N ASN A 92 26.68 21.64 -8.93
CA ASN A 92 28.14 21.45 -9.01
C ASN A 92 28.63 21.21 -10.47
N PRO A 93 28.75 22.26 -11.32
CA PRO A 93 28.95 22.10 -12.77
C PRO A 93 30.37 21.74 -13.26
N GLN A 94 31.35 21.43 -12.41
CA GLN A 94 32.75 21.15 -12.79
C GLN A 94 33.30 20.07 -11.81
N THR A 95 34.00 19.01 -12.22
CA THR A 95 35.14 18.97 -13.15
C THR A 95 35.23 17.61 -13.87
N GLU A 96 34.76 17.53 -15.12
CA GLU A 96 35.31 16.56 -16.07
C GLU A 96 36.02 17.37 -17.14
N GLU A 97 37.32 17.63 -16.93
CA GLU A 97 38.18 18.16 -18.00
C GLU A 97 38.26 17.11 -19.12
N PRO A 98 38.10 17.51 -20.40
CA PRO A 98 38.34 16.59 -21.51
C PRO A 98 39.84 16.29 -21.58
N VAL A 99 40.21 15.02 -21.39
CA VAL A 99 41.56 14.52 -21.67
C VAL A 99 41.85 14.76 -23.15
N ASN A 100 42.71 15.73 -23.44
CA ASN A 100 43.18 16.06 -24.78
C ASN A 100 44.10 14.95 -25.30
N PRO A 101 43.85 14.33 -26.48
CA PRO A 101 44.78 13.41 -27.11
C PRO A 101 45.71 14.17 -28.08
N GLU A 102 46.84 14.70 -27.61
CA GLU A 102 47.96 15.08 -28.49
C GLU A 102 48.81 13.81 -28.72
N THR A 103 48.62 13.09 -29.83
CA THR A 103 49.29 13.19 -31.17
C THR A 103 50.80 12.79 -31.12
N PRO A 104 51.28 11.91 -32.03
CA PRO A 104 52.49 11.10 -31.82
C PRO A 104 53.79 11.84 -32.15
N GLU A 105 54.86 11.61 -31.38
CA GLU A 105 56.22 12.02 -31.74
C GLU A 105 56.76 11.13 -32.86
N GLU A 106 56.91 11.72 -34.06
CA GLU A 106 57.88 11.26 -35.05
C GLU A 106 59.29 11.46 -34.51
N GLY A 107 60.06 10.38 -34.45
CA GLY A 107 61.49 10.39 -34.16
C GLY A 107 62.18 9.38 -35.06
N ASP A 108 62.78 9.90 -36.13
CA ASP A 108 63.56 9.18 -37.13
C ASP A 108 64.70 8.35 -36.54
N GLY A 109 64.91 7.17 -37.14
CA GLY A 109 66.21 6.60 -37.53
C GLY A 109 67.30 6.37 -36.47
N GLU A 110 67.65 5.10 -36.26
CA GLU A 110 68.93 4.57 -36.77
C GLU A 110 69.00 3.05 -36.63
N GLU A 111 69.38 2.42 -37.74
CA GLU A 111 69.79 1.02 -37.82
C GLU A 111 71.01 0.76 -36.92
N ASN A 112 71.05 -0.41 -36.26
CA ASN A 112 72.17 -1.31 -36.47
C ASN A 112 71.87 -2.73 -35.99
N VAL A 113 72.03 -3.64 -36.95
CA VAL A 113 72.07 -5.10 -36.84
C VAL A 113 73.45 -5.51 -36.33
N SER A 114 73.53 -6.53 -35.48
CA SER A 114 74.55 -7.60 -35.41
C SER A 114 74.20 -8.49 -34.20
N GLU A 115 73.64 -9.68 -34.40
CA GLU A 115 74.31 -10.99 -34.61
C GLU A 115 74.85 -11.62 -33.31
#